data_AF-A0A958ALE7-F1
#
_entry.id   AF-A0A958ALE7-F1
#
_cell.length_a   1.000
_cell.length_b   1.000
_cell.length_c   1.000
_cell.angle_alpha   90.00
_cell.angle_beta   90.00
_cell.angle_gamma   90.00
#
_symmetry.space_group_name_H-M   'P 1'
#
loop_
_entity.id
_entity.type
_entity.pdbx_description
1 polymer ?
#
loop_
_entity_poly.entity_id
_entity_poly.type
_entity_poly.pdbx_seq_one_letter_code
_entity_poly.pdbx_strand_id
1 'polypeptide(L)'
;MTFDASDLMDRPDLSDIRGDVIAYIESLERALAEAQSSGRASRAESPLEPSEPPTTMNVISISASGLAKRTPRHLYGRQRRGGMGIFDLDSGEDDAPAFLAVADESAGLILITNQGRAMRTDVRAIAETDIRGRGEPLLENFPLRDGEKLAVVIADEGGSYLIMVSERGQVRRIGSQYLGKNLQPGTMLYNTS
;
A
#
# COMPACT_ATOMS: atom_id res chain seq x y z
N MET A 1 4.99 34.11 4.93
CA MET A 1 4.76 33.78 6.35
C MET A 1 4.19 32.38 6.37
N THR A 2 5.02 31.42 6.73
CA THR A 2 4.74 29.99 6.63
C THR A 2 4.23 29.56 8.01
N PHE A 3 2.98 29.12 8.10
CA PHE A 3 2.44 28.54 9.33
C PHE A 3 3.03 27.14 9.50
N ASP A 4 3.76 26.94 10.59
CA ASP A 4 4.39 25.68 10.98
C ASP A 4 3.37 24.86 11.80
N ALA A 5 3.17 23.59 11.46
CA ALA A 5 2.23 22.71 12.15
C ALA A 5 2.67 22.35 13.60
N SER A 6 3.94 22.61 13.96
CA SER A 6 4.43 22.46 15.33
C SER A 6 3.96 23.56 16.28
N ASP A 7 3.50 24.70 15.75
CA ASP A 7 2.94 25.83 16.52
C ASP A 7 1.47 25.57 16.97
N LEU A 8 0.86 24.46 16.52
CA LEU A 8 -0.52 24.08 16.84
C LEU A 8 -0.65 23.23 18.13
N MET A 9 0.46 22.92 18.81
CA MET A 9 0.46 22.05 20.00
C MET A 9 0.61 22.79 21.35
N ASP A 10 0.76 24.11 21.37
CA ASP A 10 0.71 24.86 22.62
C ASP A 10 -0.71 25.38 22.89
N ARG A 11 -1.20 25.11 24.10
CA ARG A 11 -2.52 25.58 24.55
C ARG A 11 -2.52 27.12 24.41
N PRO A 12 -3.43 27.72 23.63
CA PRO A 12 -3.47 29.16 23.46
C PRO A 12 -3.73 29.84 24.82
N ASP A 13 -3.22 31.05 25.01
CA ASP A 13 -3.49 31.83 26.22
C ASP A 13 -4.98 32.18 26.30
N LEU A 14 -5.65 31.67 27.34
CA LEU A 14 -7.10 31.84 27.57
C LEU A 14 -7.41 32.91 28.62
N SER A 15 -6.41 33.66 29.09
CA SER A 15 -6.56 34.61 30.20
C SER A 15 -7.57 35.74 29.94
N ASP A 16 -7.78 36.13 28.69
CA ASP A 16 -8.73 37.19 28.27
C ASP A 16 -10.15 36.68 27.97
N ILE A 17 -10.42 35.39 28.18
CA ILE A 17 -11.71 34.76 27.87
C ILE A 17 -12.58 34.67 29.13
N ARG A 18 -13.90 34.81 28.97
CA ARG A 18 -14.86 34.65 30.06
C ARG A 18 -14.78 33.24 30.67
N GLY A 19 -14.82 33.16 32.00
CA GLY A 19 -14.64 31.91 32.75
C GLY A 19 -15.65 30.81 32.44
N ASP A 20 -16.86 31.15 31.99
CA ASP A 20 -17.87 30.17 31.55
C ASP A 20 -17.47 29.44 30.26
N VAL A 21 -16.81 30.15 29.34
CA VAL A 21 -16.27 29.59 28.10
C VAL A 21 -15.04 28.73 28.39
N ILE A 22 -14.17 29.15 29.31
CA ILE A 22 -12.99 28.35 29.72
C ILE A 22 -13.45 27.02 30.33
N ALA A 23 -14.43 27.04 31.22
CA ALA A 23 -14.98 25.82 31.83
C ALA A 23 -15.59 24.87 30.79
N TYR A 24 -16.22 25.42 29.73
CA TYR A 24 -16.76 24.64 28.63
C TYR A 24 -15.64 24.00 27.78
N ILE A 25 -14.60 24.76 27.43
CA ILE A 25 -13.43 24.25 26.70
C ILE A 25 -12.78 23.09 27.48
N GLU A 26 -12.56 23.26 28.78
CA GLU A 26 -11.98 22.21 29.63
C GLU A 26 -12.86 20.97 29.72
N SER A 27 -14.19 21.14 29.69
CA SER A 27 -15.12 20.02 29.65
C SER A 27 -15.06 19.25 28.31
N LEU A 28 -14.88 19.96 27.19
CA LEU A 28 -14.72 19.35 25.88
C LEU A 28 -13.35 18.65 25.75
N GLU A 29 -12.29 19.25 26.27
CA GLU A 29 -10.95 18.65 26.31
C GLU A 29 -10.96 17.34 27.12
N ARG A 30 -11.67 17.32 28.27
CA ARG A 30 -11.84 16.11 29.08
C ARG A 30 -12.65 15.03 28.35
N ALA A 31 -13.77 15.41 27.75
CA ALA A 31 -14.58 14.48 26.96
C ALA A 31 -13.80 13.93 25.75
N LEU A 32 -12.95 14.74 25.11
CA LEU A 32 -12.08 14.33 24.02
C LEU A 32 -10.98 13.36 24.52
N ALA A 33 -10.36 13.64 25.66
CA ALA A 33 -9.36 12.75 26.25
C ALA A 33 -9.97 11.39 26.66
N GLU A 34 -11.20 11.38 27.18
CA GLU A 34 -11.98 10.17 27.46
C GLU A 34 -12.34 9.41 26.17
N ALA A 35 -12.76 10.11 25.11
CA ALA A 35 -13.06 9.52 23.81
C ALA A 35 -11.81 8.97 23.09
N GLN A 36 -10.67 9.65 23.21
CA GLN A 36 -9.39 9.21 22.61
C GLN A 36 -8.77 8.04 23.38
N SER A 37 -8.87 8.03 24.71
CA SER A 37 -8.42 6.90 25.53
C SER A 37 -9.29 5.65 25.30
N SER A 38 -10.61 5.81 25.16
CA SER A 38 -11.52 4.72 24.78
C SER A 38 -11.41 4.30 23.31
N GLY A 39 -11.05 5.21 22.40
CA GLY A 39 -10.78 4.92 20.99
C GLY A 39 -9.47 4.18 20.73
N ARG A 40 -8.42 4.39 21.56
CA ARG A 40 -7.18 3.59 21.49
C ARG A 40 -7.31 2.23 22.19
N ALA A 41 -8.16 2.11 23.20
CA ALA A 41 -8.33 0.88 23.98
C ALA A 41 -9.34 -0.13 23.39
N SER A 42 -9.98 0.14 22.24
CA SER A 42 -11.03 -0.73 21.67
C SER A 42 -10.85 -1.14 20.20
N ARG A 43 -9.64 -1.03 19.63
CA ARG A 43 -9.33 -1.65 18.32
C ARG A 43 -8.12 -2.58 18.35
N ALA A 44 -7.92 -3.29 19.46
CA ALA A 44 -7.35 -4.63 19.34
C ALA A 44 -8.47 -5.51 18.75
N GLU A 45 -8.66 -5.46 17.42
CA GLU A 45 -9.36 -6.53 16.72
C GLU A 45 -8.68 -7.83 17.16
N SER A 46 -9.46 -8.79 17.68
CA SER A 46 -8.92 -10.11 18.03
C SER A 46 -8.05 -10.61 16.88
N PRO A 47 -6.90 -11.26 17.17
CA PRO A 47 -6.09 -11.89 16.14
C PRO A 47 -7.01 -12.66 15.20
N LEU A 48 -6.88 -12.39 13.90
CA LEU A 48 -7.69 -13.07 12.90
C LEU A 48 -7.33 -14.54 12.97
N GLU A 49 -8.23 -15.36 13.51
CA GLU A 49 -8.06 -16.82 13.50
C GLU A 49 -8.10 -17.30 12.04
N PRO A 50 -7.05 -17.97 11.55
CA PRO A 50 -7.00 -18.46 10.18
C PRO A 50 -8.19 -19.35 9.86
N SER A 51 -8.97 -18.98 8.84
CA SER A 51 -10.14 -19.76 8.44
C SER A 51 -9.81 -20.98 7.57
N GLU A 52 -8.55 -21.09 7.14
CA GLU A 52 -8.02 -22.14 6.28
C GLU A 52 -6.60 -22.54 6.72
N PRO A 53 -6.14 -23.76 6.42
CA PRO A 53 -4.76 -24.17 6.72
C PRO A 53 -3.75 -23.35 5.91
N PRO A 54 -2.47 -23.26 6.36
CA PRO A 54 -1.42 -22.59 5.61
C PRO A 54 -1.27 -23.14 4.19
N THR A 55 -1.16 -22.25 3.21
CA THR A 55 -0.91 -22.55 1.80
C THR A 55 0.23 -21.68 1.28
N THR A 56 0.76 -22.02 0.10
CA THR A 56 1.78 -21.23 -0.63
C THR A 56 1.22 -19.96 -1.28
N MET A 57 -0.09 -19.72 -1.15
CA MET A 57 -0.76 -18.57 -1.74
C MET A 57 -0.62 -17.37 -0.83
N ASN A 58 -0.21 -16.26 -1.42
CA ASN A 58 0.04 -14.99 -0.74
C ASN A 58 -0.86 -13.91 -1.34
N VAL A 59 -1.28 -12.98 -0.49
CA VAL A 59 -1.81 -11.69 -0.90
C VAL A 59 -0.64 -10.71 -0.91
N ILE A 60 -0.41 -10.07 -2.05
CA ILE A 60 0.64 -9.09 -2.24
C ILE A 60 0.01 -7.72 -2.34
N SER A 61 0.44 -6.83 -1.46
CA SER A 61 0.01 -5.43 -1.41
C SER A 61 1.18 -4.56 -1.84
N ILE A 62 0.98 -3.66 -2.80
CA ILE A 62 2.03 -2.77 -3.32
C ILE A 62 1.49 -1.33 -3.45
N SER A 63 2.24 -0.36 -2.94
CA SER A 63 1.95 1.07 -3.12
C SER A 63 2.43 1.60 -4.47
N ALA A 64 2.01 2.82 -4.83
CA ALA A 64 2.46 3.45 -6.07
C ALA A 64 3.96 3.78 -6.05
N SER A 65 4.52 4.09 -4.87
CA SER A 65 5.96 4.33 -4.68
C SER A 65 6.83 3.06 -4.65
N GLY A 66 6.21 1.88 -4.63
CA GLY A 66 6.92 0.60 -4.63
C GLY A 66 7.23 0.02 -3.25
N LEU A 67 6.56 0.49 -2.20
CA LEU A 67 6.50 -0.25 -0.94
C LEU A 67 5.64 -1.49 -1.14
N ALA A 68 6.13 -2.65 -0.75
CA ALA A 68 5.43 -3.90 -0.92
C ALA A 68 5.59 -4.82 0.25
N LYS A 69 4.62 -5.72 0.39
CA LYS A 69 4.70 -6.86 1.28
C LYS A 69 3.89 -8.00 0.71
N ARG A 70 4.21 -9.21 1.16
CA ARG A 70 3.36 -10.38 0.98
C ARG A 70 2.84 -10.85 2.33
N THR A 71 1.59 -11.22 2.37
CA THR A 71 0.94 -11.75 3.56
C THR A 71 0.30 -13.08 3.17
N PRO A 72 0.61 -14.18 3.88
CA PRO A 72 0.02 -15.47 3.58
C PRO A 72 -1.51 -15.40 3.58
N ARG A 73 -2.15 -15.97 2.55
CA ARG A 73 -3.61 -15.86 2.34
C ARG A 73 -4.41 -16.37 3.53
N HIS A 74 -3.93 -17.42 4.18
CA HIS A 74 -4.62 -18.04 5.31
C HIS A 74 -4.81 -17.12 6.51
N LEU A 75 -3.97 -16.08 6.65
CA LEU A 75 -4.12 -15.05 7.69
C LEU A 75 -5.33 -14.14 7.42
N TYR A 76 -5.75 -13.99 6.16
CA TYR A 76 -6.96 -13.25 5.80
C TYR A 76 -8.21 -14.09 6.12
N GLY A 77 -8.67 -14.00 7.36
CA GLY A 77 -9.94 -14.58 7.78
C GLY A 77 -11.14 -14.02 7.00
N ARG A 78 -12.24 -14.78 6.97
CA ARG A 78 -13.53 -14.32 6.42
C ARG A 78 -14.08 -13.14 7.23
N GLN A 79 -13.76 -11.91 6.85
CA GLN A 79 -14.50 -10.75 7.35
C GLN A 79 -15.84 -10.63 6.59
N ARG A 80 -16.94 -10.47 7.32
CA ARG A 80 -18.27 -10.24 6.73
C ARG A 80 -18.19 -9.00 5.81
N ARG A 81 -18.82 -9.08 4.64
CA ARG A 81 -19.00 -7.90 3.76
C ARG A 81 -19.67 -6.78 4.58
N GLY A 82 -19.07 -5.58 4.61
CA GLY A 82 -19.62 -4.41 5.31
C GLY A 82 -18.63 -3.58 6.14
N GLY A 83 -17.40 -4.04 6.34
CA GLY A 83 -16.32 -3.25 6.95
C GLY A 83 -15.39 -2.67 5.87
N MET A 84 -14.97 -1.40 6.05
CA MET A 84 -13.92 -0.73 5.28
C MET A 84 -12.78 -1.73 5.03
N GLY A 85 -12.47 -2.03 3.76
CA GLY A 85 -11.50 -3.07 3.39
C GLY A 85 -10.22 -2.92 4.20
N ILE A 86 -9.66 -4.05 4.66
CA ILE A 86 -8.41 -4.05 5.44
C ILE A 86 -7.36 -3.31 4.60
N PHE A 87 -6.93 -2.14 5.06
CA PHE A 87 -5.72 -1.49 4.58
C PHE A 87 -4.56 -2.35 5.03
N ASP A 88 -4.16 -3.26 4.16
CA ASP A 88 -3.13 -4.24 4.49
C ASP A 88 -1.74 -3.60 4.52
N LEU A 89 -1.49 -2.59 3.69
CA LEU A 89 -0.22 -1.85 3.70
C LEU A 89 -0.31 -0.65 4.67
N ASP A 90 0.54 -0.63 5.71
CA ASP A 90 0.81 0.58 6.48
C ASP A 90 1.73 1.50 5.65
N SER A 91 1.12 2.41 4.89
CA SER A 91 1.81 3.41 4.06
C SER A 91 1.59 4.81 4.62
N GLY A 92 2.50 5.75 4.31
CA GLY A 92 2.28 7.16 4.62
C GLY A 92 0.99 7.70 3.98
N GLU A 93 0.43 8.78 4.54
CA GLU A 93 -0.85 9.40 4.10
C GLU A 93 -0.89 9.71 2.59
N ASP A 94 0.27 9.96 1.98
CA ASP A 94 0.42 10.30 0.57
C ASP A 94 0.67 9.10 -0.38
N ASP A 95 0.77 7.86 0.12
CA ASP A 95 1.17 6.68 -0.69
C ASP A 95 0.33 5.44 -0.38
N ALA A 96 -1.00 5.56 -0.46
CA ALA A 96 -1.92 4.45 -0.26
C ALA A 96 -1.58 3.23 -1.15
N PRO A 97 -1.81 1.99 -0.67
CA PRO A 97 -1.66 0.80 -1.49
C PRO A 97 -2.51 0.91 -2.77
N ALA A 98 -1.83 0.80 -3.91
CA ALA A 98 -2.42 1.00 -5.23
C ALA A 98 -2.74 -0.33 -5.92
N PHE A 99 -2.05 -1.41 -5.56
CA PHE A 99 -2.14 -2.71 -6.21
C PHE A 99 -2.30 -3.83 -5.19
N LEU A 100 -3.19 -4.76 -5.52
CA LEU A 100 -3.42 -6.00 -4.80
C LEU A 100 -3.33 -7.17 -5.79
N ALA A 101 -2.46 -8.13 -5.52
CA ALA A 101 -2.34 -9.35 -6.31
C ALA A 101 -2.44 -10.58 -5.39
N VAL A 102 -2.95 -11.69 -5.92
CA VAL A 102 -2.91 -12.98 -5.23
C VAL A 102 -2.07 -13.91 -6.09
N ALA A 103 -1.00 -14.46 -5.52
CA ALA A 103 -0.08 -15.31 -6.26
C ALA A 103 0.56 -16.36 -5.35
N ASP A 104 1.01 -17.46 -5.97
CA ASP A 104 1.83 -18.46 -5.31
C ASP A 104 3.23 -17.92 -5.02
N GLU A 105 3.86 -18.38 -3.93
CA GLU A 105 5.23 -18.01 -3.55
C GLU A 105 6.28 -18.31 -4.66
N SER A 106 6.03 -19.34 -5.48
CA SER A 106 6.89 -19.72 -6.61
C SER A 106 6.69 -18.87 -7.86
N ALA A 107 5.65 -18.04 -7.91
CA ALA A 107 5.33 -17.19 -9.04
C ALA A 107 6.22 -15.95 -9.12
N GLY A 108 6.23 -15.31 -10.29
CA GLY A 108 6.77 -13.96 -10.46
C GLY A 108 5.66 -12.92 -10.54
N LEU A 109 6.01 -11.66 -10.28
CA LEU A 109 5.19 -10.50 -10.61
C LEU A 109 5.92 -9.67 -11.66
N ILE A 110 5.18 -9.21 -12.67
CA ILE A 110 5.64 -8.23 -13.64
C ILE A 110 5.12 -6.87 -13.20
N LEU A 111 6.04 -5.92 -13.05
CA LEU A 111 5.74 -4.55 -12.65
C LEU A 111 6.08 -3.60 -13.79
N ILE A 112 5.21 -2.63 -14.03
CA ILE A 112 5.36 -1.63 -15.09
C ILE A 112 5.04 -0.26 -14.52
N THR A 113 5.90 0.71 -14.81
CA THR A 113 5.75 2.08 -14.36
C THR A 113 4.93 2.92 -15.33
N ASN A 114 4.46 4.08 -14.87
CA ASN A 114 3.81 5.09 -15.72
C ASN A 114 4.72 5.63 -16.84
N GLN A 115 6.04 5.44 -16.74
CA GLN A 115 7.01 5.80 -17.76
C GLN A 115 7.36 4.63 -18.70
N GLY A 116 6.68 3.49 -18.58
CA GLY A 116 6.84 2.34 -19.48
C GLY A 116 8.06 1.47 -19.19
N ARG A 117 8.76 1.68 -18.07
CA ARG A 117 9.83 0.78 -17.61
C ARG A 117 9.22 -0.44 -16.95
N ALA A 118 9.81 -1.61 -17.19
CA ALA A 118 9.34 -2.85 -16.59
C ALA A 118 10.44 -3.60 -15.84
N MET A 119 9.98 -4.46 -14.96
CA MET A 119 10.80 -5.43 -14.22
C MET A 119 9.98 -6.66 -13.86
N ARG A 120 10.67 -7.70 -13.40
CA ARG A 120 10.07 -8.88 -12.80
C ARG A 120 10.67 -9.08 -11.41
N THR A 121 9.83 -9.40 -10.43
CA THR A 121 10.27 -9.84 -9.10
C THR A 121 9.69 -11.22 -8.79
N ASP A 122 10.39 -12.05 -8.04
CA ASP A 122 9.81 -13.30 -7.54
C ASP A 122 8.97 -12.99 -6.29
N VAL A 123 7.81 -13.64 -6.13
CA VAL A 123 6.93 -13.40 -4.96
C VAL A 123 7.67 -13.68 -3.65
N ARG A 124 8.43 -14.78 -3.56
CA ARG A 124 9.28 -15.10 -2.39
C ARG A 124 10.31 -14.02 -2.01
N ALA A 125 10.69 -13.16 -2.94
CA ALA A 125 11.67 -12.09 -2.67
C ALA A 125 11.03 -10.87 -1.99
N ILE A 126 9.69 -10.80 -1.98
CA ILE A 126 8.94 -9.77 -1.28
C ILE A 126 8.90 -10.10 0.22
N ALA A 127 9.12 -9.09 1.06
CA ALA A 127 9.08 -9.23 2.51
C ALA A 127 7.73 -9.82 2.98
N GLU A 128 7.81 -10.91 3.74
CA GLU A 128 6.64 -11.53 4.36
C GLU A 128 6.30 -10.80 5.65
N THR A 129 5.07 -10.31 5.78
CA THR A 129 4.60 -9.67 7.00
C THR A 129 3.15 -10.02 7.31
N ASP A 130 2.78 -9.87 8.57
CA ASP A 130 1.41 -10.06 9.04
C ASP A 130 0.44 -9.03 8.44
N ILE A 131 -0.86 -9.26 8.65
CA ILE A 131 -1.91 -8.29 8.33
C ILE A 131 -1.62 -6.97 9.08
N ARG A 132 -1.64 -5.85 8.35
CA ARG A 132 -1.23 -4.50 8.84
C ARG A 132 0.26 -4.35 9.15
N GLY A 133 1.10 -5.31 8.78
CA GLY A 133 2.54 -5.13 8.75
C GLY A 133 2.96 -4.03 7.77
N ARG A 134 4.08 -3.36 8.07
CA ARG A 134 4.68 -2.36 7.16
C ARG A 134 5.31 -3.05 5.95
N GLY A 135 5.20 -2.42 4.79
CA GLY A 135 5.90 -2.87 3.58
C GLY A 135 7.37 -2.44 3.54
N GLU A 136 8.16 -3.15 2.74
CA GLU A 136 9.55 -2.80 2.44
C GLU A 136 9.67 -2.32 0.99
N PRO A 137 10.67 -1.49 0.65
CA PRO A 137 10.91 -1.10 -0.73
C PRO A 137 11.20 -2.32 -1.61
N LEU A 138 10.31 -2.58 -2.58
CA LEU A 138 10.46 -3.69 -3.53
C LEU A 138 11.58 -3.46 -4.58
N LEU A 139 12.15 -2.26 -4.57
CA LEU A 139 12.79 -1.62 -5.70
C LEU A 139 14.27 -1.28 -5.47
N GLU A 140 14.98 -1.98 -4.57
CA GLU A 140 16.41 -1.71 -4.33
C GLU A 140 17.25 -1.72 -5.62
N ASN A 141 16.97 -2.66 -6.54
CA ASN A 141 17.66 -2.78 -7.83
C ASN A 141 16.94 -2.10 -9.00
N PHE A 142 15.90 -1.32 -8.73
CA PHE A 142 15.15 -0.54 -9.73
C PHE A 142 14.57 0.71 -9.06
N PRO A 143 15.41 1.70 -8.74
CA PRO A 143 14.88 2.95 -8.23
C PRO A 143 13.89 3.55 -9.25
N LEU A 144 12.75 4.01 -8.74
CA LEU A 144 11.85 4.86 -9.50
C LEU A 144 12.55 6.19 -9.76
N ARG A 145 12.41 6.71 -10.98
CA ARG A 145 12.87 8.05 -11.33
C ARG A 145 11.92 9.10 -10.76
N ASP A 146 12.34 10.35 -10.85
CA ASP A 146 11.48 11.46 -10.47
C ASP A 146 10.14 11.43 -11.25
N GLY A 147 9.03 11.58 -10.52
CA GLY A 147 7.66 11.44 -11.04
C GLY A 147 7.27 10.04 -11.57
N GLU A 148 8.14 9.03 -11.41
CA GLU A 148 7.86 7.67 -11.81
C GLU A 148 7.14 6.92 -10.68
N LYS A 149 6.08 6.21 -11.03
CA LYS A 149 5.29 5.38 -10.11
C LYS A 149 4.90 4.09 -10.78
N LEU A 150 4.64 3.07 -9.97
CA LEU A 150 4.03 1.85 -10.46
C LEU A 150 2.65 2.15 -11.04
N ALA A 151 2.38 1.59 -12.23
CA ALA A 151 1.13 1.74 -12.95
C ALA A 151 0.41 0.41 -13.15
N VAL A 152 1.17 -0.69 -13.25
CA VAL A 152 0.64 -2.04 -13.44
C VAL A 152 1.45 -3.03 -12.63
N VAL A 153 0.75 -3.95 -11.96
CA VAL A 153 1.30 -5.14 -11.30
C VAL A 153 0.45 -6.32 -11.71
N ILE A 154 1.07 -7.35 -12.28
CA ILE A 154 0.39 -8.58 -12.72
C ILE A 154 1.20 -9.80 -12.32
N ALA A 155 0.50 -10.90 -12.01
CA ALA A 155 1.14 -12.19 -11.79
C ALA A 155 1.61 -12.80 -13.12
N ASP A 156 2.81 -13.37 -13.09
CA ASP A 156 3.41 -14.13 -14.20
C ASP A 156 2.87 -15.57 -14.18
N GLU A 157 1.64 -15.76 -14.66
CA GLU A 157 0.96 -17.06 -14.72
C GLU A 157 1.24 -17.84 -16.01
N GLY A 158 2.24 -17.42 -16.81
CA GLY A 158 2.56 -18.09 -18.08
C GLY A 158 1.56 -17.82 -19.21
N GLY A 159 0.83 -16.70 -19.15
CA GLY A 159 -0.02 -16.24 -20.25
C GLY A 159 0.75 -16.02 -21.56
N SER A 160 0.06 -15.85 -22.69
CA SER A 160 0.74 -15.71 -23.99
C SER A 160 1.21 -14.28 -24.30
N TYR A 161 0.43 -13.27 -23.91
CA TYR A 161 0.70 -11.87 -24.23
C TYR A 161 0.26 -10.93 -23.12
N LEU A 162 1.03 -9.85 -22.94
CA LEU A 162 0.60 -8.64 -22.26
C LEU A 162 0.11 -7.63 -23.31
N ILE A 163 -1.07 -7.06 -23.09
CA ILE A 163 -1.59 -5.95 -23.90
C ILE A 163 -1.60 -4.71 -23.02
N MET A 164 -0.96 -3.65 -23.51
CA MET A 164 -0.96 -2.34 -22.87
C MET A 164 -1.64 -1.33 -23.79
N VAL A 165 -2.36 -0.40 -23.18
CA VAL A 165 -3.01 0.72 -23.87
C VAL A 165 -2.54 2.00 -23.22
N SER A 166 -1.97 2.91 -24.02
CA SER A 166 -1.59 4.24 -23.54
C SER A 166 -2.76 5.20 -23.53
N GLU A 167 -2.65 6.29 -22.79
CA GLU A 167 -3.65 7.37 -22.76
C GLU A 167 -3.92 7.96 -24.16
N ARG A 168 -2.89 7.98 -25.02
CA ARG A 168 -3.01 8.42 -26.42
C ARG A 168 -3.67 7.38 -27.34
N GLY A 169 -4.19 6.28 -26.78
CA GLY A 169 -4.87 5.22 -27.53
C GLY A 169 -3.93 4.26 -28.26
N GLN A 170 -2.62 4.25 -27.97
CA GLN A 170 -1.70 3.31 -28.60
C GLN A 170 -1.79 1.95 -27.92
N VAL A 171 -2.00 0.90 -28.72
CA VAL A 171 -2.06 -0.48 -28.23
C VAL A 171 -0.75 -1.19 -28.55
N ARG A 172 -0.15 -1.80 -27.52
CA ARG A 172 1.09 -2.58 -27.68
C ARG A 172 0.91 -3.97 -27.10
N ARG A 173 1.22 -4.98 -27.91
CA ARG A 173 1.19 -6.39 -27.53
C ARG A 173 2.61 -6.91 -27.35
N ILE A 174 2.91 -7.46 -26.18
CA ILE A 174 4.23 -7.99 -25.82
C ILE A 174 4.05 -9.48 -25.52
N GLY A 175 4.86 -10.32 -26.16
CA GLY A 175 4.88 -11.75 -25.88
C GLY A 175 5.46 -12.05 -24.49
N SER A 176 4.88 -12.99 -23.77
CA SER A 176 5.32 -13.35 -22.42
C SER A 176 6.76 -13.85 -22.36
N GLN A 177 7.32 -14.34 -23.47
CA GLN A 177 8.73 -14.71 -23.56
C GLN A 177 9.69 -13.55 -23.25
N TYR A 178 9.24 -12.30 -23.42
CA TYR A 178 10.01 -11.10 -23.10
C TYR A 178 9.80 -10.61 -21.66
N LEU A 179 8.82 -11.17 -20.95
CA LEU A 179 8.39 -10.72 -19.62
C LEU A 179 8.72 -11.72 -18.51
N GLY A 180 9.30 -12.88 -18.85
CA GLY A 180 9.67 -13.92 -17.90
C GLY A 180 10.98 -13.63 -17.16
N LYS A 181 11.62 -14.69 -16.66
CA LYS A 181 12.81 -14.64 -15.79
C LYS A 181 14.01 -13.86 -16.35
N ASN A 182 14.07 -13.65 -17.66
CA ASN A 182 15.16 -12.94 -18.33
C ASN A 182 14.91 -11.43 -18.50
N LEU A 183 13.74 -10.93 -18.08
CA LEU A 183 13.42 -9.50 -18.14
C LEU A 183 14.41 -8.72 -17.28
N GLN A 184 15.20 -7.88 -17.92
CA GLN A 184 16.14 -7.00 -17.21
C GLN A 184 15.37 -5.87 -16.52
N PRO A 185 15.60 -5.62 -15.22
CA PRO A 185 15.04 -4.46 -14.56
C PRO A 185 15.40 -3.18 -15.31
N GLY A 186 14.39 -2.38 -15.68
CA GLY A 186 14.59 -1.13 -16.41
C GLY A 186 14.26 -1.20 -17.88
N THR A 187 13.94 -2.40 -18.40
CA THR A 187 13.58 -2.60 -19.80
C THR A 187 12.43 -1.67 -20.19
N MET A 188 12.63 -0.91 -21.26
CA MET A 188 11.63 0.02 -21.76
C MET A 188 10.60 -0.72 -22.63
N LEU A 189 9.38 -0.86 -22.13
CA LEU A 189 8.28 -1.47 -22.89
C LEU A 189 7.50 -0.45 -23.71
N TYR A 190 7.64 0.84 -23.43
CA TYR A 190 6.98 1.92 -24.16
C TYR A 190 7.81 3.20 -24.05
N ASN A 191 7.94 3.97 -25.13
CA ASN A 191 8.60 5.28 -25.07
C ASN A 191 7.52 6.36 -25.15
N THR A 192 7.49 7.27 -24.17
CA THR A 192 6.49 8.35 -24.09
C THR A 192 6.87 9.60 -24.90
N SER A 193 8.04 9.61 -25.57
CA SER A 193 8.45 10.70 -26.48
C SER A 193 7.43 10.96 -27.58
#